data_AF-M1A7G8-F1
#
_entry.id   AF-M1A7G8-F1
#
_cell.length_a   1.000
_cell.length_b   1.000
_cell.length_c   1.000
_cell.angle_alpha   90.00
_cell.angle_beta   90.00
_cell.angle_gamma   90.00
#
_symmetry.space_group_name_H-M   'P 1'
#
loop_
_entity.id
_entity.type
_entity.pdbx_description
1 polymer ?
#
loop_
_entity_poly.entity_id
_entity_poly.type
_entity_poly.pdbx_seq_one_letter_code
_entity_poly.pdbx_strand_id
1 'polypeptide(L)'
;MLAQSKSKAILEGPVCNGSQVIGWHTNEKSKQLRRFHVDMSGFAFNSTILWDPKKWHRPTSDPIRQLDNVKEGFQETTFIEQIVEDESQMEAVPPGCSRVLNWHLHLKARGVVYPGGWLLQKNLDAVISTT
;
A
#
# COMPACT_ATOMS: atom_id res chain seq x y z
N MET A 1 22.29 16.95 -0.52
CA MET A 1 23.04 15.77 -0.97
C MET A 1 22.88 14.69 0.08
N LEU A 2 22.25 13.57 -0.24
CA LEU A 2 22.15 12.43 0.67
C LEU A 2 23.56 11.84 0.81
N ALA A 3 24.30 12.26 1.83
CA ALA A 3 25.57 11.64 2.19
C ALA A 3 25.31 10.16 2.49
N GLN A 4 26.32 9.31 2.26
CA GLN A 4 26.35 7.91 2.67
C GLN A 4 26.37 7.85 4.21
N SER A 5 25.23 8.16 4.80
CA SER A 5 24.98 8.14 6.22
C SER A 5 24.80 6.69 6.65
N LYS A 6 25.15 6.40 7.90
CA LYS A 6 24.76 5.19 8.63
C LYS A 6 23.24 5.09 8.84
N SER A 7 22.43 5.60 7.90
CA SER A 7 20.98 5.50 7.94
C SER A 7 20.59 4.05 7.68
N LYS A 8 20.10 3.39 8.73
CA LYS A 8 19.53 2.05 8.70
C LYS A 8 18.20 2.08 7.92
N ALA A 9 18.29 2.26 6.60
CA ALA A 9 17.14 2.14 5.72
C ALA A 9 16.65 0.69 5.75
N ILE A 10 15.35 0.50 5.90
CA ILE A 10 14.73 -0.82 5.79
C ILE A 10 14.51 -1.06 4.30
N LEU A 11 15.15 -2.12 3.77
CA LEU A 11 14.86 -2.59 2.43
C LEU A 11 13.75 -3.63 2.52
N GLU A 12 12.66 -3.38 1.82
CA GLU A 12 11.56 -4.34 1.63
C GLU A 12 11.20 -4.38 0.15
N GLY A 13 10.79 -5.55 -0.34
CA GLY A 13 10.35 -5.69 -1.72
C GLY A 13 10.39 -7.13 -2.23
N PRO A 14 10.00 -7.34 -3.49
CA PRO A 14 9.97 -8.66 -4.11
C PRO A 14 11.38 -9.21 -4.37
N VAL A 15 11.52 -10.53 -4.23
CA VAL A 15 12.66 -11.31 -4.73
C VAL A 15 12.29 -11.84 -6.10
N CYS A 16 13.14 -11.61 -7.09
CA CYS A 16 12.78 -11.80 -8.50
C CYS A 16 13.80 -12.68 -9.24
N ASN A 17 13.31 -13.53 -10.13
CA ASN A 17 14.09 -14.26 -11.12
C ASN A 17 13.74 -13.73 -12.51
N GLY A 18 14.59 -12.86 -13.06
CA GLY A 18 14.23 -12.11 -14.26
C GLY A 18 13.01 -11.21 -14.00
N SER A 19 11.97 -11.30 -14.83
CA SER A 19 10.72 -10.54 -14.66
C SER A 19 9.73 -11.16 -13.67
N GLN A 20 9.99 -12.39 -13.20
CA GLN A 20 9.07 -13.13 -12.33
C GLN A 20 9.35 -12.84 -10.86
N VAL A 21 8.31 -12.58 -10.08
CA VAL A 21 8.38 -12.52 -8.62
C VAL A 21 8.34 -13.94 -8.06
N ILE A 22 9.27 -14.26 -7.17
CA ILE A 22 9.42 -15.61 -6.57
C ILE A 22 9.34 -15.60 -5.04
N GLY A 23 9.15 -14.43 -4.44
CA GLY A 23 9.03 -14.29 -2.99
C GLY A 23 9.31 -12.86 -2.55
N TRP A 24 9.64 -12.70 -1.26
CA TRP A 24 9.73 -11.39 -0.63
C TRP A 24 10.95 -11.26 0.28
N HIS A 25 11.59 -10.10 0.23
CA HIS A 25 12.58 -9.66 1.19
C HIS A 25 11.92 -8.67 2.16
N THR A 26 11.91 -8.99 3.44
CA THR A 26 11.52 -8.07 4.52
C THR A 26 12.46 -8.26 5.71
N ASN A 27 12.70 -7.17 6.43
CA ASN A 27 13.45 -7.21 7.68
C ASN A 27 12.55 -7.23 8.91
N GLU A 28 11.22 -7.20 8.72
CA GLU A 28 10.26 -7.06 9.80
C GLU A 28 9.64 -8.40 10.21
N LYS A 29 10.01 -8.90 11.40
CA LYS A 29 9.54 -10.20 11.92
C LYS A 29 8.03 -10.27 12.13
N SER A 30 7.38 -9.14 12.44
CA SER A 30 5.92 -9.03 12.60
C SER A 30 5.16 -9.28 11.29
N LYS A 31 5.80 -9.01 10.14
CA LYS A 31 5.20 -9.15 8.82
C LYS A 31 5.21 -10.58 8.29
N GLN A 32 5.88 -11.53 8.95
CA GLN A 32 5.98 -12.93 8.50
C GLN A 32 4.64 -13.65 8.28
N LEU A 33 3.54 -13.11 8.80
CA LEU A 33 2.20 -13.66 8.61
C LEU A 33 1.49 -13.17 7.34
N ARG A 34 2.07 -12.20 6.60
CA ARG A 34 1.49 -11.68 5.35
C ARG A 34 1.93 -12.55 4.20
N ARG A 35 1.05 -12.77 3.22
CA ARG A 35 1.42 -13.42 1.96
C ARG A 35 2.27 -12.48 1.12
N PHE A 36 1.77 -11.26 0.92
CA PHE A 36 2.42 -10.24 0.12
C PHE A 36 3.06 -9.18 1.03
N HIS A 37 4.39 -9.07 0.97
CA HIS A 37 5.16 -8.13 1.78
C HIS A 37 5.45 -6.84 0.99
N VAL A 38 4.40 -6.09 0.71
CA VAL A 38 4.45 -4.83 -0.04
C VAL A 38 3.85 -3.70 0.80
N ASP A 39 4.44 -2.51 0.69
CA ASP A 39 3.80 -1.27 1.12
C ASP A 39 2.75 -0.81 0.09
N MET A 40 1.83 0.07 0.46
CA MET A 40 0.79 0.60 -0.43
C MET A 40 1.39 1.25 -1.69
N SER A 41 2.58 1.82 -1.59
CA SER A 41 3.29 2.44 -2.72
C SER A 41 4.15 1.48 -3.57
N GLY A 42 4.24 0.21 -3.18
CA GLY A 42 5.16 -0.76 -3.78
C GLY A 42 4.57 -1.63 -4.89
N PHE A 43 3.29 -1.45 -5.24
CA PHE A 43 2.64 -2.19 -6.32
C PHE A 43 1.74 -1.28 -7.16
N ALA A 44 1.41 -1.76 -8.35
CA ALA A 44 0.41 -1.18 -9.24
C ALA A 44 -0.35 -2.32 -9.92
N PHE A 45 -1.55 -2.04 -10.40
CA PHE A 45 -2.38 -3.02 -11.08
C PHE A 45 -3.16 -2.34 -12.21
N ASN A 46 -3.60 -3.15 -13.18
CA ASN A 46 -4.46 -2.65 -14.24
C ASN A 46 -5.84 -2.34 -13.66
N SER A 47 -6.21 -1.06 -13.69
CA SER A 47 -7.42 -0.55 -13.06
C SER A 47 -8.70 -1.24 -13.54
N THR A 48 -8.74 -1.72 -14.78
CA THR A 48 -9.91 -2.46 -15.32
C THR A 48 -10.29 -3.69 -14.50
N ILE A 49 -9.38 -4.22 -13.67
CA ILE A 49 -9.69 -5.32 -12.76
C ILE A 49 -10.80 -4.99 -11.76
N LEU A 50 -10.97 -3.71 -11.41
CA LEU A 50 -11.96 -3.27 -10.42
C LEU A 50 -13.39 -3.27 -10.98
N TRP A 51 -13.58 -3.18 -12.29
CA TRP A 51 -14.91 -2.97 -12.90
C TRP A 51 -15.25 -3.84 -14.11
N ASP A 52 -14.30 -4.62 -14.65
CA ASP A 52 -14.54 -5.53 -15.79
C ASP A 52 -14.25 -7.00 -15.44
N PRO A 53 -15.07 -7.64 -14.60
CA PRO A 53 -14.79 -9.00 -14.12
C PRO A 53 -14.74 -10.05 -15.24
N LYS A 54 -15.43 -9.79 -16.37
CA LYS A 54 -15.43 -10.69 -17.53
C LYS A 54 -14.07 -10.74 -18.20
N LYS A 55 -13.42 -9.59 -18.41
CA LYS A 55 -12.06 -9.52 -18.97
C LYS A 55 -11.04 -10.27 -18.12
N TRP A 56 -11.22 -10.25 -16.80
CA TRP A 56 -10.29 -10.84 -15.84
C TRP A 56 -10.68 -12.26 -15.39
N HIS A 57 -11.67 -12.88 -16.04
CA HIS A 57 -12.13 -14.26 -15.78
C HIS A 57 -12.39 -14.55 -14.30
N ARG A 58 -12.95 -13.58 -13.57
CA ARG A 58 -13.16 -13.74 -12.13
C ARG A 58 -14.31 -14.68 -11.80
N PRO A 59 -14.11 -15.64 -10.87
CA PRO A 59 -15.16 -16.53 -10.44
C PRO A 59 -16.22 -15.83 -9.58
N THR A 60 -15.87 -14.74 -8.89
CA THR A 60 -16.77 -14.00 -8.01
C THR A 60 -17.14 -12.64 -8.57
N SER A 61 -18.40 -12.24 -8.38
CA SER A 61 -18.91 -10.90 -8.71
C SER A 61 -18.65 -9.86 -7.61
N ASP A 62 -18.01 -10.27 -6.51
CA ASP A 62 -17.76 -9.39 -5.39
C ASP A 62 -16.81 -8.25 -5.80
N PRO A 63 -17.12 -7.00 -5.42
CA PRO A 63 -16.30 -5.87 -5.77
C PRO A 63 -14.95 -5.93 -5.06
N ILE A 64 -13.87 -5.70 -5.80
CA ILE A 64 -12.53 -5.53 -5.24
C ILE A 64 -12.49 -4.20 -4.50
N ARG A 65 -12.18 -4.24 -3.21
CA ARG A 65 -12.09 -3.03 -2.39
C ARG A 65 -11.11 -3.21 -1.25
N GLN A 66 -10.55 -2.08 -0.83
CA GLN A 66 -9.86 -2.02 0.46
C GLN A 66 -10.92 -2.11 1.56
N LEU A 67 -10.76 -3.11 2.43
CA LEU A 67 -11.67 -3.35 3.55
C LEU A 67 -11.22 -2.54 4.76
N ASP A 68 -12.18 -1.95 5.47
CA ASP A 68 -11.99 -1.09 6.64
C ASP A 68 -11.82 -1.89 7.95
N ASN A 69 -12.26 -3.15 7.97
CA ASN A 69 -12.19 -4.05 9.11
C ASN A 69 -10.92 -4.91 9.17
N VAL A 70 -9.92 -4.60 8.35
CA VAL A 70 -8.68 -5.37 8.26
C VAL A 70 -7.71 -4.96 9.36
N LYS A 71 -7.04 -5.95 9.96
CA LYS A 71 -6.00 -5.73 10.97
C LYS A 71 -4.92 -4.78 10.44
N GLU A 72 -4.41 -3.90 11.30
CA GLU A 72 -3.33 -2.98 10.95
C GLU A 72 -2.15 -3.71 10.29
N GLY A 73 -1.73 -3.17 9.14
CA GLY A 73 -0.68 -3.74 8.30
C GLY A 73 -1.12 -4.90 7.40
N PHE A 74 -2.36 -5.37 7.43
CA PHE A 74 -2.82 -6.41 6.50
C PHE A 74 -3.59 -5.83 5.30
N GLN A 75 -3.74 -4.52 5.22
CA GLN A 75 -4.55 -3.86 4.18
C GLN A 75 -4.03 -4.17 2.78
N GLU A 76 -2.71 -4.11 2.58
CA GLU A 76 -2.06 -4.35 1.30
C GLU A 76 -2.20 -5.81 0.87
N THR A 77 -1.84 -6.76 1.75
CA THR A 77 -1.91 -8.20 1.41
C THR A 77 -3.34 -8.65 1.15
N THR A 78 -4.31 -8.21 1.97
CA THR A 78 -5.72 -8.56 1.77
C THR A 78 -6.31 -7.94 0.51
N PHE A 79 -5.80 -6.78 0.07
CA PHE A 79 -6.19 -6.20 -1.21
C PHE A 79 -5.56 -6.96 -2.39
N ILE A 80 -4.26 -7.26 -2.34
CA ILE A 80 -3.54 -7.97 -3.40
C ILE A 80 -4.08 -9.40 -3.56
N GLU A 81 -4.41 -10.09 -2.47
CA GLU A 81 -5.06 -11.42 -2.48
C GLU A 81 -6.43 -11.42 -3.17
N GLN A 82 -7.12 -10.27 -3.20
CA GLN A 82 -8.34 -10.16 -4.01
C GLN A 82 -8.01 -10.12 -5.49
N ILE A 83 -6.83 -9.64 -5.91
CA ILE A 83 -6.40 -9.31 -7.29
C ILE A 83 -5.69 -10.48 -7.97
N VAL A 84 -4.75 -11.11 -7.27
CA VAL A 84 -3.88 -12.18 -7.78
C VAL A 84 -3.87 -13.38 -6.85
N GLU A 85 -3.72 -14.57 -7.42
CA GLU A 85 -3.66 -15.81 -6.64
C GLU A 85 -2.31 -15.96 -5.92
N ASP A 86 -1.23 -15.65 -6.60
CA ASP A 86 0.14 -15.81 -6.12
C ASP A 86 1.14 -14.88 -6.84
N GLU A 87 2.41 -14.94 -6.43
CA GLU A 87 3.51 -14.16 -6.99
C GLU A 87 3.74 -14.41 -8.49
N SER A 88 3.30 -15.55 -9.04
CA SER A 88 3.49 -15.87 -10.47
C SER A 88 2.66 -14.97 -11.39
N GLN A 89 1.60 -14.36 -10.88
CA GLN A 89 0.78 -13.38 -11.59
C GLN A 89 1.29 -11.94 -11.42
N MET A 90 2.41 -11.75 -10.72
CA MET A 90 3.02 -10.43 -10.49
C MET A 90 4.21 -10.20 -11.43
N GLU A 91 4.34 -8.96 -11.89
CA GLU A 91 5.43 -8.54 -12.77
C GLU A 91 6.44 -7.67 -12.02
N ALA A 92 7.73 -7.97 -12.19
CA ALA A 92 8.81 -7.19 -11.62
C ALA A 92 9.08 -5.90 -12.42
N VAL A 93 9.06 -4.75 -11.75
CA VAL A 93 9.38 -3.44 -12.34
C VAL A 93 10.44 -2.71 -11.49
N PRO A 94 11.67 -2.49 -12.01
CA PRO A 94 12.21 -2.99 -13.28
C PRO A 94 12.47 -4.51 -13.21
N PRO A 95 12.72 -5.17 -14.35
CA PRO A 95 13.10 -6.58 -14.36
C PRO A 95 14.28 -6.87 -13.40
N GLY A 96 14.17 -7.97 -12.68
CA GLY A 96 15.13 -8.40 -11.67
C GLY A 96 15.03 -7.66 -10.34
N CYS A 97 14.06 -6.76 -10.15
CA CYS A 97 13.85 -6.03 -8.89
C CYS A 97 15.13 -5.32 -8.40
N SER A 98 15.93 -4.87 -9.38
CA SER A 98 17.33 -4.49 -9.19
C SER A 98 17.54 -3.05 -8.71
N ARG A 99 16.46 -2.26 -8.60
CA ARG A 99 16.53 -0.84 -8.26
C ARG A 99 15.41 -0.46 -7.31
N VAL A 100 15.75 0.37 -6.33
CA VAL A 100 14.76 1.06 -5.48
C VAL A 100 14.25 2.28 -6.23
N LEU A 101 12.96 2.28 -6.59
CA LEU A 101 12.29 3.39 -7.29
C LEU A 101 11.28 4.14 -6.41
N ASN A 102 11.04 3.66 -5.19
CA ASN A 102 10.08 4.22 -4.24
C ASN A 102 10.72 4.33 -2.85
N TRP A 103 10.43 5.42 -2.13
CA TRP A 103 10.91 5.65 -0.76
C TRP A 103 9.76 6.02 0.15
N HIS A 104 9.48 5.18 1.14
CA HIS A 104 8.57 5.51 2.23
C HIS A 104 9.30 6.37 3.26
N LEU A 105 9.11 7.69 3.19
CA LEU A 105 9.77 8.66 4.06
C LEU A 105 8.87 9.03 5.25
N HIS A 106 9.32 8.71 6.46
CA HIS A 106 8.65 9.17 7.68
C HIS A 106 9.13 10.59 8.03
N LEU A 107 8.37 11.58 7.58
CA LEU A 107 8.63 12.98 7.91
C LEU A 107 7.94 13.32 9.23
N LYS A 108 8.71 13.80 10.22
CA LYS A 108 8.14 14.36 11.44
C LYS A 108 7.54 15.74 11.14
N ALA A 109 6.34 16.00 11.65
CA ALA A 109 5.76 17.34 11.59
C ALA A 109 6.69 18.33 12.32
N ARG A 110 7.08 19.41 11.65
CA ARG A 110 7.84 20.50 12.26
C ARG A 110 6.86 21.45 12.96
N GLY A 111 6.42 21.05 14.14
CA GLY A 111 5.43 21.79 14.93
C GLY A 111 4.02 21.66 14.36
N VAL A 112 3.02 21.68 15.25
CA VAL A 112 1.61 21.75 14.87
C VAL A 112 1.31 23.20 14.49
N VAL A 113 1.66 23.59 13.27
CA VAL A 113 1.19 24.87 12.72
C VAL A 113 -0.17 24.58 12.10
N TYR A 114 -1.22 24.56 12.92
CA TYR A 114 -2.56 24.77 12.37
C TYR A 114 -2.51 26.10 11.61
N PRO A 115 -2.88 26.16 10.33
CA PRO A 115 -2.94 27.43 9.63
C PRO A 115 -3.84 28.36 10.45
N GLY A 116 -3.36 29.56 10.77
CA GLY A 116 -4.14 30.54 11.52
C GLY A 116 -5.51 30.71 10.85
N GLY A 117 -6.59 30.43 11.58
CA GLY A 117 -7.97 30.42 11.05
C GLY A 117 -8.64 29.03 11.00
N TRP A 118 -7.90 27.93 11.16
CA TRP A 118 -8.44 26.56 11.22
C TRP A 118 -8.70 26.06 12.65
N LEU A 119 -8.61 26.96 13.63
CA LEU A 119 -9.03 26.72 15.01
C LEU A 119 -10.48 27.16 15.15
N LEU A 120 -11.38 26.20 15.35
CA LEU A 120 -12.75 26.49 15.78
C LEU A 120 -12.69 27.11 17.18
N GLN A 121 -12.99 28.40 17.30
CA GLN A 121 -13.07 29.07 18.61
C GLN A 121 -14.26 28.57 19.45
N LYS A 122 -15.27 28.00 18.80
CA LYS A 122 -16.46 27.41 19.39
C LYS A 122 -16.84 26.17 18.58
N ASN A 123 -17.44 25.17 19.23
CA ASN A 123 -18.00 24.02 18.54
C ASN A 123 -19.09 24.49 17.55
N LEU A 124 -19.27 23.75 16.46
CA LEU A 124 -20.35 24.00 15.51
C LEU A 124 -21.69 23.66 16.17
N ASP A 125 -22.64 24.58 16.12
CA ASP A 125 -24.00 24.35 16.61
C ASP A 125 -24.78 23.48 15.61
N ALA A 126 -25.65 22.62 16.14
CA ALA A 126 -26.52 21.80 15.31
C ALA A 126 -27.57 22.68 14.61
N VAL A 127 -27.54 22.72 13.28
CA VAL A 127 -28.63 23.31 12.49
C VAL A 127 -29.77 22.28 12.42
N ILE A 128 -30.67 22.34 13.39
CA ILE A 128 -31.91 21.57 13.35
C ILE A 128 -32.90 22.37 12.51
N SER A 129 -33.18 21.92 11.29
CA SER A 129 -34.29 22.43 10.49
C SER A 129 -35.59 21.90 11.09
N THR A 130 -36.35 22.77 11.75
CA THR A 130 -37.73 22.47 12.17
C THR A 130 -38.65 22.61 10.96
N THR A 131 -38.98 21.47 10.35
CA THR A 131 -40.20 21.32 9.52
C THR A 131 -41.30 20.71 10.35
#